data_AF-A0A392W8R2-F1
#
_entry.id   AF-A0A392W8R2-F1
#
_cell.length_a   1.000
_cell.length_b   1.000
_cell.length_c   1.000
_cell.angle_alpha   90.00
_cell.angle_beta   90.00
_cell.angle_gamma   90.00
#
_symmetry.space_group_name_H-M   'P 1'
#
loop_
_entity.id
_entity.type
_entity.pdbx_description
1 polymer ?
#
loop_
_entity_poly.entity_id
_entity_poly.type
_entity_poly.pdbx_seq_one_letter_code
_entity_poly.pdbx_strand_id
1 'polypeptide(L)' 'MPPPTGFSKMNIDAGCCSNGLVSWGLVIRNHRAEVLFAACKMSDMVAPPVVAEA' A
#
# COMPACT_ATOMS: atom_id res chain seq x y z
N MET A 1 -9.15 10.25 -7.28
CA MET A 1 -8.81 11.01 -8.51
C MET A 1 -7.68 10.30 -9.24
N PRO A 2 -7.84 9.99 -10.54
CA PRO A 2 -6.76 9.47 -11.38
C PRO A 2 -5.63 10.50 -11.52
N PRO A 3 -4.36 10.09 -11.66
CA PRO A 3 -3.25 11.01 -11.93
C PRO A 3 -3.37 11.62 -13.34
N PRO A 4 -2.65 12.72 -13.62
CA PRO A 4 -2.52 13.26 -14.98
C PRO A 4 -1.89 12.25 -15.96
N THR A 5 -2.13 12.42 -17.26
CA THR A 5 -1.51 11.60 -18.31
C THR A 5 0.02 11.65 -18.23
N GLY A 6 0.68 10.51 -18.39
CA GLY A 6 2.14 10.37 -18.25
C GLY A 6 2.61 10.15 -16.80
N PHE A 7 1.72 10.28 -15.81
CA PHE A 7 2.02 9.99 -14.40
C PHE A 7 1.35 8.69 -13.95
N SER A 8 2.01 8.03 -12.99
CA SER A 8 1.42 6.93 -12.23
C SER A 8 1.17 7.40 -10.80
N LYS A 9 0.02 7.03 -10.25
CA LYS A 9 -0.28 7.24 -8.83
C LYS A 9 0.07 5.98 -8.06
N MET A 10 0.92 6.13 -7.07
CA MET A 10 1.27 5.09 -6.11
C MET A 10 0.45 5.30 -4.84
N ASN A 11 -0.30 4.28 -4.43
CA ASN A 11 -1.01 4.22 -3.16
C ASN A 11 -0.34 3.15 -2.30
N ILE A 12 0.17 3.55 -1.14
CA ILE A 12 0.79 2.66 -0.15
C ILE A 12 -0.10 2.70 1.09
N ASP A 13 -0.30 1.55 1.69
CA ASP A 13 -0.98 1.38 2.96
C ASP A 13 -0.20 0.37 3.81
N ALA A 14 -0.26 0.52 5.13
CA ALA A 14 0.38 -0.39 6.05
C ALA A 14 -0.57 -0.69 7.21
N GLY A 15 -0.56 -1.94 7.65
CA GLY A 15 -1.47 -2.43 8.68
C GLY A 15 -0.81 -3.48 9.55
N CYS A 16 -1.51 -3.88 10.60
CA CYS A 16 -1.04 -4.89 11.55
C CYS A 16 -1.88 -6.17 11.43
N CYS A 17 -1.21 -7.32 11.28
CA CYS A 17 -1.84 -8.63 11.26
C CYS A 17 -2.19 -9.12 12.67
N SER A 18 -2.99 -10.18 12.79
CA SER A 18 -3.41 -10.74 14.09
C SER A 18 -2.27 -11.24 14.97
N ASN A 19 -1.10 -11.49 14.39
CA ASN A 19 0.14 -11.88 15.08
C ASN A 19 1.05 -10.70 15.43
N GLY A 20 0.59 -9.45 15.21
CA GLY A 20 1.36 -8.23 15.47
C GLY A 20 2.32 -7.83 14.36
N LEU A 21 2.52 -8.66 13.32
CA LEU A 21 3.40 -8.35 12.21
C LEU A 21 2.81 -7.28 11.29
N VAL A 22 3.68 -6.40 10.79
CA VAL A 22 3.29 -5.34 9.86
C VAL A 22 3.19 -5.88 8.45
N SER A 23 2.06 -5.63 7.80
CA SER A 23 1.82 -5.89 6.38
C SER A 23 1.79 -4.59 5.59
N TRP A 24 2.40 -4.60 4.42
CA TRP A 24 2.49 -3.46 3.50
C TRP A 24 1.71 -3.78 2.23
N GLY A 25 0.82 -2.88 1.84
CA GLY A 25 0.06 -2.93 0.59
C GLY A 25 0.50 -1.82 -0.36
N LEU A 26 0.63 -2.14 -1.64
CA LEU A 26 0.96 -1.18 -2.69
C LEU A 26 0.07 -1.39 -3.91
N VAL A 27 -0.47 -0.30 -4.46
CA VAL A 27 -1.18 -0.27 -5.75
C VAL A 27 -0.68 0.90 -6.59
N ILE A 28 -0.28 0.63 -7.83
CA ILE A 28 0.10 1.64 -8.82
C ILE A 28 -0.98 1.71 -9.90
N ARG A 29 -1.47 2.91 -10.19
CA ARG A 29 -2.52 3.16 -11.18
C ARG A 29 -2.13 4.21 -12.20
N ASN A 30 -2.63 4.07 -13.43
CA ASN A 30 -2.47 5.08 -14.48
C ASN A 30 -3.60 6.14 -14.45
N HIS A 31 -3.54 7.09 -15.37
CA HIS A 31 -4.52 8.17 -15.55
C HIS A 31 -5.94 7.70 -15.92
N ARG A 32 -6.10 6.45 -16.39
CA ARG A 32 -7.41 5.81 -16.62
C ARG A 32 -7.92 5.04 -15.41
N ALA A 33 -7.24 5.19 -14.26
CA ALA A 33 -7.47 4.46 -13.01
C ALA A 33 -7.25 2.93 -13.12
N GLU A 34 -6.61 2.45 -14.18
CA GLU A 34 -6.26 1.04 -14.35
C GLU A 34 -5.09 0.70 -13.41
N VAL A 35 -5.18 -0.46 -12.75
CA VAL A 35 -4.10 -0.98 -11.91
C VAL A 35 -3.02 -1.55 -12.81
N LEU A 36 -1.84 -0.95 -12.77
CA LEU A 36 -0.67 -1.43 -13.51
C LEU A 36 0.13 -2.45 -12.69
N PHE A 37 0.13 -2.28 -11.37
CA PHE A 37 0.85 -3.14 -10.45
C PHE A 37 0.18 -3.15 -9.07
N ALA A 38 0.17 -4.31 -8.44
CA ALA A 38 -0.24 -4.47 -7.05
C ALA A 38 0.69 -5.47 -6.36
N ALA A 39 1.08 -5.16 -5.13
CA ALA A 39 1.90 -6.05 -4.31
C ALA A 39 1.51 -5.96 -2.85
N CYS A 40 1.75 -7.05 -2.13
CA CYS A 40 1.63 -7.13 -0.69
C CYS A 40 2.89 -7.80 -0.12
N LYS A 41 3.37 -7.30 1.02
CA LYS A 41 4.50 -7.89 1.74
C LYS A 41 4.21 -7.89 3.23
N MET A 42 4.31 -9.06 3.86
CA MET A 42 4.43 -9.13 5.32
C MET A 42 5.90 -8.93 5.69
N SER A 43 6.16 -8.10 6.70
CA SER A 43 7.49 -7.87 7.22
C SER A 43 7.64 -8.50 8.61
N ASP A 44 8.87 -8.80 9.00
CA ASP A 44 9.19 -9.32 10.34
C ASP A 44 9.13 -8.22 11.42
N MET A 45 8.68 -7.01 11.06
CA MET A 45 8.47 -5.90 11.97
C MET A 45 7.18 -6.12 12.76
N VAL A 46 7.25 -5.94 14.07
CA VAL A 46 6.08 -5.94 14.96
C VAL A 46 5.77 -4.50 15.36
N ALA A 47 4.52 -4.07 15.17
CA ALA A 47 4.05 -2.75 15.60
C ALA A 47 2.56 -2.80 15.95
N PRO A 48 2.08 -1.98 16.90
CA PRO A 48 0.64 -1.84 17.14
C PRO A 48 -0.04 -1.19 15.92
N PRO A 49 -1.34 -1.44 15.68
CA PRO A 49 -2.06 -0.92 14.51
C PRO A 49 -1.90 0.60 14.32
N VAL A 50 -2.00 1.37 15.41
CA VAL A 50 -1.86 2.83 15.40
C VAL A 50 -0.50 3.33 14.90
N VAL A 51 0.55 2.50 15.01
CA VAL A 51 1.90 2.82 14.49
C VAL A 51 2.08 2.31 13.07
N ALA A 52 1.44 1.20 12.72
CA ALA A 52 1.50 0.66 11.36
C ALA A 52 0.79 1.57 10.34
N GLU A 53 -0.30 2.22 10.75
CA GLU A 53 -1.16 3.06 9.89
C GLU A 53 -0.84 4.57 9.95
N ALA A 54 0.17 4.98 10.73
CA ALA A 54 0.52 6.39 10.99
C ALA A 54 1.24 7.11 9.84
#